data_AF-A0A820LMB4-F1
#
_entry.id   AF-A0A820LMB4-F1
#
_cell.length_a   1.000
_cell.length_b   1.000
_cell.length_c   1.000
_cell.angle_alpha   90.00
_cell.angle_beta   90.00
_cell.angle_gamma   90.00
#
_symmetry.space_group_name_H-M   'P 1'
#
loop_
_entity.id
_entity.type
_entity.pdbx_description
1 polymer ?
#
loop_
_entity_poly.entity_id
_entity_poly.type
_entity_poly.pdbx_seq_one_letter_code
_entity_poly.pdbx_strand_id
1 'polypeptide(L)'
;IYKTTVGTNSTTATPGNYIGQYIPTESPYNACDNNTGTKYLSFGTCGETTIDSICGLNTGLYLELQPGSSLIIGLQMCTGNDYPERDPFIVSLEGSNLSGTVLNLGTSWTLIYNGPSGLQTDPG
;
A
#
# COMPACT_ATOMS: atom_id res chain seq x y z
N ILE A 1 -3.47 -3.19 -4.82
CA ILE A 1 -4.33 -4.32 -4.41
C ILE A 1 -5.28 -3.86 -3.31
N TYR A 2 -6.41 -4.54 -3.12
CA TYR A 2 -7.35 -4.25 -2.03
C TYR A 2 -7.94 -5.53 -1.45
N LYS A 3 -8.66 -5.41 -0.33
CA LYS A 3 -9.01 -6.54 0.56
C LYS A 3 -7.76 -7.30 1.02
N THR A 4 -6.67 -6.55 1.25
CA THR A 4 -5.42 -7.13 1.73
C THR A 4 -5.42 -7.14 3.26
N THR A 5 -5.30 -8.35 3.79
CA THR A 5 -5.00 -8.64 5.19
C THR A 5 -3.92 -9.72 5.19
N VAL A 6 -2.98 -9.66 6.13
CA VAL A 6 -1.86 -10.60 6.25
C VAL A 6 -2.31 -12.05 6.08
N GLY A 7 -1.64 -12.78 5.18
CA GLY A 7 -1.93 -14.19 4.89
C GLY A 7 -3.26 -14.48 4.18
N THR A 8 -4.01 -13.46 3.75
CA THR A 8 -5.28 -13.63 3.03
C THR A 8 -5.18 -13.23 1.57
N ASN A 9 -6.10 -13.73 0.74
CA ASN A 9 -6.12 -13.40 -0.68
C ASN A 9 -6.48 -11.94 -0.88
N SER A 10 -5.72 -11.28 -1.74
CA SER A 10 -5.97 -9.91 -2.17
C SER A 10 -6.61 -9.87 -3.55
N THR A 11 -7.24 -8.75 -3.88
CA THR A 11 -7.78 -8.50 -5.23
C THR A 11 -6.99 -7.39 -5.91
N THR A 12 -6.74 -7.52 -7.22
CA THR A 12 -6.15 -6.47 -8.04
C THR A 12 -6.99 -5.20 -7.97
N ALA A 13 -6.35 -4.08 -7.63
CA ALA A 13 -7.02 -2.77 -7.66
C ALA A 13 -6.98 -2.20 -9.08
N THR A 14 -8.00 -1.45 -9.48
CA THR A 14 -8.10 -0.85 -10.83
C THR A 14 -8.08 0.68 -10.76
N PRO A 15 -7.76 1.40 -11.85
CA PRO A 15 -7.88 2.85 -11.87
C PRO A 15 -9.33 3.33 -11.65
N GLY A 16 -9.54 4.33 -10.80
CA GLY A 16 -10.83 4.97 -10.53
C GLY A 16 -10.97 5.50 -9.09
N ASN A 17 -12.19 5.91 -8.72
CA ASN A 17 -12.46 6.69 -7.51
C ASN A 17 -13.28 5.93 -6.45
N TYR A 18 -13.56 4.65 -6.68
CA TYR A 18 -14.40 3.81 -5.82
C TYR A 18 -13.57 2.81 -4.98
N ILE A 19 -14.24 2.11 -4.08
CA ILE A 19 -13.64 1.01 -3.31
C ILE A 19 -12.98 -0.01 -4.24
N GLY A 20 -11.77 -0.41 -3.88
CA GLY A 20 -10.92 -1.30 -4.65
C GLY A 20 -10.21 -0.64 -5.83
N GLN A 21 -10.20 0.69 -5.86
CA GLN A 21 -9.56 1.46 -6.91
C GLN A 21 -8.44 2.37 -6.39
N TYR A 22 -7.72 2.97 -7.31
CA TYR A 22 -6.74 4.02 -7.06
C TYR A 22 -6.91 5.15 -8.06
N ILE A 23 -6.61 6.37 -7.63
CA ILE A 23 -6.72 7.54 -8.51
C ILE A 23 -5.73 7.37 -9.68
N PRO A 24 -6.19 7.45 -10.95
CA PRO A 24 -5.32 7.18 -12.11
C PRO A 24 -4.06 8.06 -12.18
N THR A 25 -4.14 9.32 -11.74
CA THR A 25 -3.01 10.26 -11.69
C THR A 25 -2.16 10.13 -10.44
N GLU A 26 -2.62 9.35 -9.44
CA GLU A 26 -1.92 9.03 -8.20
C GLU A 26 -1.72 7.52 -8.10
N SER A 27 -1.15 6.97 -9.17
CA SER A 27 -1.01 5.52 -9.38
C SER A 27 0.03 4.87 -8.44
N PRO A 28 0.07 3.52 -8.33
CA PRO A 28 1.09 2.84 -7.52
C PRO A 28 2.54 3.21 -7.87
N TYR A 29 2.81 3.66 -9.10
CA TYR A 29 4.13 4.12 -9.51
C TYR A 29 4.65 5.29 -8.65
N ASN A 30 3.75 6.21 -8.26
CA ASN A 30 4.10 7.39 -7.49
C ASN A 30 4.56 7.07 -6.07
N ALA A 31 4.35 5.85 -5.56
CA ALA A 31 4.89 5.42 -4.28
C ALA A 31 6.40 5.12 -4.34
N CYS A 32 6.97 5.00 -5.55
CA CYS A 32 8.34 4.52 -5.78
C CYS A 32 9.09 5.32 -6.85
N ASP A 33 8.63 6.52 -7.19
CA ASP A 33 9.21 7.38 -8.23
C ASP A 33 10.31 8.33 -7.71
N ASN A 34 10.67 8.21 -6.43
CA ASN A 34 11.66 9.05 -5.74
C ASN A 34 11.29 10.55 -5.73
N ASN A 35 9.99 10.87 -5.76
CA ASN A 35 9.49 12.24 -5.70
C ASN A 35 8.46 12.40 -4.57
N THR A 36 8.80 13.16 -3.53
CA THR A 36 7.86 13.41 -2.41
C THR A 36 6.74 14.40 -2.75
N GLY A 37 6.74 14.97 -3.97
CA GLY A 37 5.66 15.82 -4.47
C GLY A 37 4.52 15.04 -5.13
N THR A 38 4.70 13.75 -5.40
CA THR A 38 3.69 12.83 -5.93
C THR A 38 3.31 11.82 -4.85
N LYS A 39 2.14 11.19 -5.00
CA LYS A 39 1.65 10.18 -4.04
C LYS A 39 0.87 9.07 -4.73
N TYR A 40 0.74 7.95 -4.03
CA TYR A 40 -0.20 6.87 -4.34
C TYR A 40 -1.43 6.99 -3.44
N LEU A 41 -2.63 7.04 -4.04
CA LEU A 41 -3.89 7.06 -3.29
C LEU A 41 -4.79 5.90 -3.73
N SER A 42 -5.18 5.06 -2.77
CA SER A 42 -6.07 3.94 -2.98
C SER A 42 -7.21 3.88 -1.96
N PHE A 43 -8.31 3.28 -2.39
CA PHE A 43 -9.58 3.23 -1.68
C PHE A 43 -9.90 1.78 -1.30
N GLY A 44 -10.04 1.49 -0.02
CA GLY A 44 -10.28 0.15 0.51
C GLY A 44 -11.64 -0.02 1.18
N THR A 45 -12.12 0.97 1.93
CA THR A 45 -13.42 0.91 2.63
C THR A 45 -14.40 2.01 2.21
N CYS A 46 -13.88 3.14 1.72
CA CYS A 46 -14.63 4.23 1.11
C CYS A 46 -13.90 4.73 -0.15
N GLY A 47 -14.65 5.37 -1.06
CA GLY A 47 -14.11 6.03 -2.24
C GLY A 47 -13.71 7.50 -1.99
N GLU A 48 -13.37 8.21 -3.05
CA GLU A 48 -12.82 9.58 -3.04
C GLU A 48 -13.67 10.61 -2.28
N THR A 49 -14.99 10.48 -2.31
CA THR A 49 -15.91 11.46 -1.72
C THR A 49 -15.92 11.45 -0.18
N THR A 50 -15.26 10.49 0.44
CA THR A 50 -15.17 10.37 1.90
C THR A 50 -13.71 10.52 2.31
N ILE A 51 -13.46 11.48 3.20
CA ILE A 51 -12.15 11.70 3.78
C ILE A 51 -12.21 11.20 5.22
N ASP A 52 -11.70 9.99 5.44
CA ASP A 52 -11.63 9.35 6.74
C ASP A 52 -10.38 8.46 6.82
N SER A 53 -9.81 8.35 8.01
CA SER A 53 -8.72 7.44 8.36
C SER A 53 -8.97 5.98 7.97
N ILE A 54 -10.23 5.54 7.90
CA ILE A 54 -10.55 4.17 7.54
C ILE A 54 -10.51 3.91 6.03
N CYS A 55 -10.55 4.95 5.18
CA CYS A 55 -10.77 4.78 3.73
C CYS A 55 -9.65 3.99 3.06
N GLY A 56 -8.41 4.10 3.53
CA GLY A 56 -7.27 3.36 3.04
C GLY A 56 -7.12 1.93 3.60
N LEU A 57 -7.97 1.50 4.55
CA LEU A 57 -7.81 0.18 5.18
C LEU A 57 -7.94 -0.96 4.16
N ASN A 58 -7.13 -2.00 4.37
CA ASN A 58 -7.05 -3.17 3.49
C ASN A 58 -6.68 -2.82 2.03
N THR A 59 -5.94 -1.72 1.83
CA THR A 59 -5.24 -1.42 0.58
C THR A 59 -3.77 -1.77 0.70
N GLY A 60 -3.11 -1.93 -0.44
CA GLY A 60 -1.68 -2.18 -0.49
C GLY A 60 -1.15 -2.15 -1.90
N LEU A 61 0.16 -2.29 -2.03
CA LEU A 61 0.85 -2.48 -3.30
C LEU A 61 1.93 -3.53 -3.12
N TYR A 62 2.30 -4.20 -4.20
CA TYR A 62 3.48 -5.04 -4.23
C TYR A 62 4.36 -4.59 -5.39
N LEU A 63 5.66 -4.84 -5.24
CA LEU A 63 6.70 -4.45 -6.19
C LEU A 63 7.52 -5.69 -6.52
N GLU A 64 7.91 -5.83 -7.77
CA GLU A 64 8.90 -6.80 -8.18
C GLU A 64 10.29 -6.15 -8.16
N LEU A 65 11.15 -6.61 -7.25
CA LEU A 65 12.49 -6.07 -7.10
C LEU A 65 13.37 -6.56 -8.26
N GLN A 66 13.84 -5.61 -9.09
CA GLN A 66 14.69 -5.90 -10.25
C GLN A 66 15.98 -6.69 -9.93
N PRO A 67 16.65 -6.49 -8.78
CA PRO A 67 17.81 -7.31 -8.41
C PRO A 67 17.49 -8.79 -8.10
N GLY A 68 16.21 -9.18 -8.09
CA GLY A 68 15.76 -10.51 -7.66
C GLY A 68 15.66 -10.63 -6.14
N SER A 69 15.83 -11.85 -5.63
CA SER A 69 15.74 -12.15 -4.20
C SER A 69 16.67 -11.26 -3.38
N SER A 70 16.08 -10.45 -2.51
CA SER A 70 16.75 -9.41 -1.74
C SER A 70 16.40 -9.54 -0.26
N LEU A 71 17.35 -9.21 0.62
CA LEU A 71 17.09 -9.08 2.04
C LEU A 71 16.51 -7.69 2.33
N ILE A 72 15.30 -7.65 2.89
CA ILE A 72 14.70 -6.40 3.37
C ILE A 72 15.33 -6.04 4.71
N ILE A 73 15.92 -4.84 4.77
CA ILE A 73 16.56 -4.30 5.99
C ILE A 73 15.80 -3.10 6.58
N GLY A 74 14.80 -2.58 5.87
CA GLY A 74 14.00 -1.45 6.30
C GLY A 74 12.94 -1.06 5.28
N LEU A 75 11.97 -0.28 5.75
CA LEU A 75 10.94 0.37 4.94
C LEU A 75 10.92 1.84 5.34
N GLN A 76 10.95 2.73 4.36
CA GLN A 76 10.79 4.16 4.56
C GLN A 76 9.60 4.63 3.75
N MET A 77 8.81 5.53 4.32
CA MET A 77 7.63 6.11 3.69
C MET A 77 7.65 7.62 3.93
N CYS A 78 7.01 8.35 3.02
CA CYS A 78 6.70 9.77 3.17
C CYS A 78 5.17 9.91 3.20
N THR A 79 4.67 10.91 3.92
CA THR A 79 3.23 11.21 4.01
C THR A 79 2.72 11.77 2.69
N GLY A 80 1.40 11.69 2.50
CA GLY A 80 0.76 12.34 1.36
C GLY A 80 0.79 13.87 1.47
N ASN A 81 0.64 14.57 0.34
CA ASN A 81 0.60 16.03 0.29
C ASN A 81 -0.81 16.63 0.46
N ASP A 82 -1.70 15.95 1.19
CA ASP A 82 -3.07 16.43 1.40
C ASP A 82 -3.64 16.21 2.80
N TYR A 83 -4.14 15.00 3.11
CA TYR A 83 -4.95 14.72 4.29
C TYR A 83 -4.18 13.82 5.27
N PRO A 84 -3.63 14.36 6.38
CA PRO A 84 -2.82 13.59 7.34
C PRO A 84 -3.61 12.44 7.97
N GLU A 85 -4.93 12.53 8.06
CA GLU A 85 -5.79 11.44 8.55
C GLU A 85 -5.68 10.16 7.72
N ARG A 86 -5.18 10.23 6.49
CA ARG A 86 -5.01 9.06 5.61
C ARG A 86 -3.61 8.45 5.67
N ASP A 87 -2.70 9.03 6.46
CA ASP A 87 -1.37 8.46 6.64
C ASP A 87 -1.46 7.11 7.38
N PRO A 88 -0.77 6.06 6.89
CA PRO A 88 -0.92 4.73 7.46
C PRO A 88 -0.18 4.65 8.79
N PHE A 89 -0.89 4.49 9.91
CA PHE A 89 -0.28 4.34 11.25
C PHE A 89 0.29 2.95 11.50
N ILE A 90 -0.34 1.93 10.92
CA ILE A 90 0.06 0.53 11.03
C ILE A 90 0.19 -0.02 9.61
N VAL A 91 1.29 -0.72 9.36
CA VAL A 91 1.55 -1.39 8.09
C VAL A 91 1.94 -2.82 8.33
N SER A 92 1.67 -3.66 7.35
CA SER A 92 2.29 -4.98 7.23
C SER A 92 3.20 -5.00 6.02
N LEU A 93 4.34 -5.68 6.16
CA LEU A 93 5.28 -5.95 5.09
C LEU A 93 5.39 -7.45 4.96
N GLU A 94 5.11 -7.94 3.75
CA GLU A 94 5.23 -9.35 3.41
C GLU A 94 6.18 -9.50 2.21
N GLY A 95 6.83 -10.66 2.10
CA GLY A 95 7.73 -10.99 1.01
C GLY A 95 7.31 -12.24 0.26
N SER A 96 7.61 -12.29 -1.04
CA SER A 96 7.43 -13.47 -1.88
C SER A 96 8.60 -13.61 -2.83
N ASN A 97 8.98 -14.85 -3.13
CA ASN A 97 9.87 -15.20 -4.25
C ASN A 97 9.09 -15.75 -5.45
N LEU A 98 7.74 -15.63 -5.44
CA LEU A 98 6.88 -16.02 -6.54
C LEU A 98 6.62 -14.82 -7.47
N SER A 99 6.08 -15.08 -8.65
CA SER A 99 5.79 -14.06 -9.67
C SER A 99 4.44 -14.31 -10.34
N GLY A 100 3.83 -13.26 -10.89
CA GLY A 100 2.60 -13.36 -11.67
C GLY A 100 1.33 -13.43 -10.81
N THR A 101 0.28 -14.07 -11.33
CA THR A 101 -1.08 -14.00 -10.76
C THR A 101 -1.22 -14.66 -9.39
N VAL A 102 -0.31 -15.56 -9.01
CA VAL A 102 -0.27 -16.20 -7.68
C VAL A 102 -0.05 -15.18 -6.55
N LEU A 103 0.48 -13.99 -6.86
CA LEU A 103 0.68 -12.91 -5.88
C LEU A 103 -0.63 -12.31 -5.33
N ASN A 104 -1.79 -12.66 -5.89
CA ASN A 104 -3.08 -12.35 -5.27
C ASN A 104 -3.46 -13.36 -4.17
N LEU A 105 -2.75 -14.48 -4.02
CA LEU A 105 -3.01 -15.46 -2.98
C LEU A 105 -2.22 -15.10 -1.72
N GLY A 106 -2.88 -15.07 -0.56
CA GLY A 106 -2.22 -14.77 0.71
C GLY A 106 -1.14 -15.79 1.08
N THR A 107 -1.32 -17.04 0.65
CA THR A 107 -0.35 -18.13 0.81
C THR A 107 0.94 -17.95 0.02
N SER A 108 0.98 -16.99 -0.90
CA SER A 108 2.18 -16.65 -1.66
C SER A 108 3.12 -15.73 -0.88
N TRP A 109 2.67 -15.17 0.25
CA TRP A 109 3.36 -14.15 1.00
C TRP A 109 3.79 -14.67 2.37
N THR A 110 4.98 -14.27 2.80
CA THR A 110 5.49 -14.53 4.15
C THR A 110 5.56 -13.22 4.89
N LEU A 111 4.95 -13.16 6.08
CA LEU A 111 5.00 -11.97 6.93
C LEU A 111 6.45 -11.67 7.37
N ILE A 112 6.88 -10.43 7.14
CA ILE A 112 8.19 -9.91 7.57
C ILE A 112 8.01 -8.93 8.73
N TYR A 113 7.02 -8.05 8.64
CA TYR A 113 6.74 -7.04 9.66
C TYR A 113 5.24 -6.77 9.76
N ASN A 114 4.74 -6.53 10.98
CA ASN A 114 3.39 -6.03 11.22
C ASN A 114 3.42 -5.11 12.44
N GLY A 115 3.19 -3.82 12.24
CA GLY A 115 3.30 -2.85 13.32
C GLY A 115 3.30 -1.41 12.85
N PRO A 116 3.71 -0.48 13.74
CA PRO A 116 3.82 0.94 13.45
C PRO A 116 4.59 1.28 12.17
N SER A 117 4.06 2.22 11.40
CA SER A 117 4.78 2.80 10.25
C SER A 117 5.89 3.78 10.65
N GLY A 118 5.84 4.29 11.89
CA GLY A 118 6.61 5.46 12.32
C GLY A 118 5.94 6.81 12.03
N LEU A 119 4.78 6.82 11.35
CA LEU A 119 4.00 8.04 11.05
C LEU A 119 2.94 8.35 12.10
N GLN A 120 2.92 7.64 13.23
CA GLN A 120 1.89 7.78 14.28
C GLN A 120 2.01 9.08 15.09
N THR A 121 3.21 9.65 15.13
CA THR A 121 3.49 10.93 15.75
C THR A 121 3.86 11.88 14.64
N ASP A 122 2.88 12.62 14.14
CA ASP A 122 3.07 13.71 13.19
C ASP A 122 3.90 14.83 13.86
N PRO A 123 5.11 15.15 13.37
CA PRO A 123 5.86 16.31 13.84
C PRO A 123 5.59 17.59 13.01
N GLY A 124 4.63 17.58 12.06
CA GLY A 124 4.38 18.67 11.10
C GLY A 124 3.10 19.45 11.32
#